data_AF-A0A6P8QKZ2-F1
#
_entry.id   AF-A0A6P8QKZ2-F1
#
_cell.length_a   1.000
_cell.length_b   1.000
_cell.length_c   1.000
_cell.angle_alpha   90.00
_cell.angle_beta   90.00
_cell.angle_gamma   90.00
#
_symmetry.space_group_name_H-M   'P 1'
#
loop_
_entity.id
_entity.type
_entity.pdbx_description
1 polymer ?
#
loop_
_entity_poly.entity_id
_entity_poly.type
_entity_poly.pdbx_seq_one_letter_code
_entity_poly.pdbx_strand_id
1 'polypeptide(L)'
;NQLRLLHLFVLCLQAQHVREQSLVTDQLSRRLIRTYQLYSRTSGKHVQILDNKKINAVAEDGDAHAKLIVETDTFGSRVRIKGAETGFYICMNKKGKLIGKSNGRGKDCVFTEIVLENNYTALQNAKYEGWYMAFTRKGRPRKGSKTRQHQREVHFMKRLPKGHQTTEPHRRFEFINYPFNRRSKRTRYSSQR
;
A
#
# COMPACT_ATOMS: atom_id res chain seq x y z
N ASN A 1 25.54 -4.53 -31.09
CA ASN A 1 24.92 -3.19 -31.01
C ASN A 1 23.42 -3.16 -31.29
N GLN A 2 22.88 -3.79 -32.34
CA GLN A 2 21.43 -3.78 -32.62
C GLN A 2 20.53 -4.38 -31.51
N LEU A 3 20.90 -5.53 -30.93
CA LEU A 3 20.11 -6.17 -29.86
C LEU A 3 19.95 -5.29 -28.61
N ARG A 4 21.00 -4.56 -28.22
CA ARG A 4 20.93 -3.59 -27.11
C ARG A 4 20.00 -2.43 -27.43
N LEU A 5 20.03 -1.95 -28.68
CA LEU A 5 19.17 -0.87 -29.16
C LEU A 5 17.69 -1.30 -29.14
N LEU A 6 17.40 -2.50 -29.63
CA LEU A 6 16.06 -3.11 -29.60
C LEU A 6 15.54 -3.28 -28.17
N HIS A 7 16.38 -3.77 -27.26
CA HIS A 7 16.03 -3.91 -25.85
C HIS A 7 15.74 -2.56 -25.18
N LEU A 8 16.57 -1.54 -25.43
CA LEU A 8 16.33 -0.16 -24.95
C LEU A 8 15.04 0.44 -25.51
N PHE A 9 14.76 0.19 -26.79
CA PHE A 9 13.55 0.67 -27.44
C PHE A 9 12.28 0.04 -26.82
N VAL A 10 12.29 -1.27 -26.60
CA VAL A 10 11.17 -1.98 -25.94
C VAL A 10 10.97 -1.48 -24.51
N LEU A 11 12.04 -1.29 -23.72
CA LEU A 11 11.94 -0.71 -22.38
C LEU A 11 11.36 0.70 -22.39
N CYS A 12 11.73 1.52 -23.38
CA CYS A 12 11.20 2.87 -23.53
C CYS A 12 9.68 2.85 -23.80
N LEU A 13 9.24 1.98 -24.72
CA LEU A 13 7.82 1.79 -25.03
C LEU A 13 7.03 1.32 -23.80
N GLN A 14 7.55 0.35 -23.05
CA GLN A 14 6.92 -0.09 -21.81
C GLN A 14 6.83 1.02 -20.76
N ALA A 15 7.90 1.80 -20.59
CA ALA A 15 7.91 2.93 -19.68
C ALA A 15 6.92 4.02 -20.09
N GLN A 16 6.80 4.31 -21.40
CA GLN A 16 5.80 5.23 -21.93
C GLN A 16 4.37 4.74 -21.67
N HIS A 17 4.09 3.47 -21.97
CA HIS A 17 2.79 2.86 -21.72
C HIS A 17 2.37 2.96 -20.24
N VAL A 18 3.27 2.60 -19.32
CA VAL A 18 3.00 2.69 -17.87
C VAL A 18 2.77 4.14 -17.45
N ARG A 19 3.55 5.10 -17.97
CA ARG A 19 3.36 6.53 -17.66
C ARG A 19 1.99 7.02 -18.08
N GLU A 20 1.56 6.71 -19.30
CA GLU A 20 0.25 7.13 -19.82
C GLU A 20 -0.90 6.49 -19.04
N GLN A 21 -0.87 5.17 -18.85
CA GLN A 21 -1.92 4.47 -18.11
C GLN A 21 -1.98 4.86 -16.63
N SER A 22 -0.85 5.26 -16.03
CA SER A 22 -0.82 5.73 -14.65
C SER A 22 -1.67 7.00 -14.44
N LEU A 23 -1.92 7.82 -15.47
CA LEU A 23 -2.60 9.11 -15.33
C LEU A 23 -4.10 8.99 -15.05
N VAL A 24 -4.70 7.88 -15.49
CA VAL A 24 -6.14 7.64 -15.46
C VAL A 24 -6.46 6.30 -14.80
N THR A 25 -7.71 6.14 -14.38
CA THR A 25 -8.19 4.84 -13.89
C THR A 25 -8.13 3.80 -15.00
N ASP A 26 -7.54 2.65 -14.73
CA ASP A 26 -7.61 1.51 -15.64
C ASP A 26 -9.02 0.90 -15.59
N GLN A 27 -9.67 0.89 -16.76
CA GLN A 27 -11.02 0.37 -16.96
C GLN A 27 -11.02 -0.96 -17.72
N LEU A 28 -9.89 -1.35 -18.33
CA LEU A 28 -9.79 -2.52 -19.20
C LEU A 28 -9.27 -3.73 -18.43
N SER A 29 -8.41 -3.51 -17.44
CA SER A 29 -7.85 -4.59 -16.63
C SER A 29 -8.71 -4.91 -15.41
N ARG A 30 -8.67 -6.19 -14.98
CA ARG A 30 -9.22 -6.59 -13.69
C ARG A 30 -8.43 -5.93 -12.56
N ARG A 31 -9.13 -5.16 -11.71
CA ARG A 31 -8.51 -4.49 -10.57
C ARG A 31 -8.18 -5.47 -9.46
N LEU A 32 -6.96 -5.34 -8.91
CA LEU A 32 -6.54 -6.11 -7.75
C LEU A 32 -7.22 -5.56 -6.50
N ILE A 33 -7.82 -6.45 -5.71
CA ILE A 33 -8.47 -6.12 -4.44
C ILE A 33 -7.70 -6.80 -3.31
N ARG A 34 -7.41 -6.06 -2.25
CA ARG A 34 -6.80 -6.53 -1.01
C ARG A 34 -7.67 -6.14 0.17
N THR A 35 -7.70 -6.98 1.20
CA THR A 35 -8.48 -6.71 2.41
C THR A 35 -7.53 -6.69 3.61
N TYR A 36 -7.49 -5.58 4.33
CA TYR A 36 -6.63 -5.41 5.51
C TYR A 36 -7.17 -4.34 6.46
N GLN A 37 -6.55 -4.24 7.63
CA GLN A 37 -6.72 -3.13 8.58
C GLN A 37 -5.52 -2.19 8.47
N LEU A 38 -5.76 -0.88 8.60
CA LEU A 38 -4.70 0.12 8.52
C LEU A 38 -4.40 0.66 9.92
N TYR A 39 -3.30 0.21 10.51
CA TYR A 39 -2.85 0.62 11.84
C TYR A 39 -2.10 1.96 11.76
N SER A 40 -2.49 2.95 12.58
CA SER A 40 -1.78 4.23 12.67
C SER A 40 -0.64 4.14 13.69
N ARG A 41 0.58 4.48 13.25
CA ARG A 41 1.76 4.53 14.13
C ARG A 41 1.59 5.50 15.30
N THR A 42 0.82 6.57 15.13
CA THR A 42 0.71 7.63 16.15
C THR A 42 -0.41 7.37 17.16
N SER A 43 -1.58 6.90 16.72
CA SER A 43 -2.67 6.60 17.68
C SER A 43 -2.54 5.22 18.32
N GLY A 44 -1.83 4.28 17.69
CA GLY A 44 -1.75 2.90 18.16
C GLY A 44 -3.04 2.10 17.93
N LYS A 45 -3.89 2.57 17.00
CA LYS A 45 -5.22 2.00 16.70
C LYS A 45 -5.46 1.97 15.20
N HIS A 46 -6.57 1.38 14.77
CA HIS A 46 -6.90 1.18 13.35
C HIS A 46 -7.78 2.28 12.79
N VAL A 47 -7.56 2.59 11.52
CA VAL A 47 -8.42 3.48 10.73
C VAL A 47 -9.78 2.79 10.52
N GLN A 48 -10.85 3.53 10.76
CA GLN A 48 -12.22 3.08 10.55
C GLN A 48 -13.07 4.14 9.87
N ILE A 49 -14.16 3.69 9.25
CA ILE A 49 -15.19 4.55 8.65
C ILE A 49 -16.53 4.17 9.27
N LEU A 50 -17.11 5.10 10.03
CA LEU A 50 -18.37 4.89 10.74
C LEU A 50 -19.59 5.12 9.81
N ASP A 51 -20.77 4.64 10.22
CA ASP A 51 -22.03 4.79 9.48
C ASP A 51 -22.39 6.25 9.19
N ASN A 52 -22.01 7.16 10.10
CA ASN A 52 -22.19 8.59 9.94
C ASN A 52 -21.12 9.25 9.04
N LYS A 53 -20.37 8.47 8.27
CA LYS A 53 -19.28 8.88 7.36
C LYS A 53 -18.08 9.53 8.04
N LYS A 54 -18.00 9.50 9.38
CA LYS A 54 -16.81 9.98 10.11
C LYS A 54 -15.69 8.95 9.98
N ILE A 55 -14.50 9.48 9.76
CA ILE A 55 -13.26 8.71 9.67
C ILE A 55 -12.40 9.08 10.88
N ASN A 56 -11.81 8.10 11.53
CA ASN A 56 -10.85 8.28 12.62
C ASN A 56 -9.93 7.06 12.70
N ALA A 57 -8.94 7.11 13.59
CA ALA A 57 -8.03 6.00 13.87
C ALA A 57 -8.06 5.63 15.35
N VAL A 58 -9.22 5.20 15.85
CA VAL A 58 -9.40 4.74 17.25
C VAL A 58 -9.94 3.32 17.37
N ALA A 59 -10.15 2.61 16.26
CA ALA A 59 -10.72 1.26 16.30
C ALA A 59 -9.74 0.25 16.90
N GLU A 60 -10.30 -0.70 17.65
CA GLU A 60 -9.58 -1.86 18.14
C GLU A 60 -9.26 -2.84 17.00
N ASP A 61 -8.34 -3.77 17.26
CA ASP A 61 -8.00 -4.81 16.30
C ASP A 61 -9.17 -5.78 16.09
N GLY A 62 -9.60 -5.89 14.83
CA GLY A 62 -10.72 -6.74 14.43
C GLY A 62 -12.09 -6.07 14.47
N ASP A 63 -12.16 -4.75 14.71
CA ASP A 63 -13.40 -4.00 14.58
C ASP A 63 -13.95 -4.10 13.14
N ALA A 64 -15.26 -4.31 13.00
CA ALA A 64 -15.92 -4.43 11.71
C ALA A 64 -15.72 -3.17 10.84
N HIS A 65 -15.79 -1.98 11.44
CA HIS A 65 -15.59 -0.70 10.76
C HIS A 65 -14.14 -0.43 10.35
N ALA A 66 -13.18 -1.18 10.90
CA ALA A 66 -11.76 -1.10 10.58
C ALA A 66 -11.33 -2.03 9.44
N LYS A 67 -12.22 -2.90 8.96
CA LYS A 67 -11.96 -3.75 7.80
C LYS A 67 -12.01 -2.90 6.51
N LEU A 68 -10.88 -2.77 5.83
CA LEU A 68 -10.76 -1.99 4.61
C LEU A 68 -10.60 -2.89 3.39
N ILE A 69 -11.36 -2.59 2.34
CA ILE A 69 -11.22 -3.13 0.99
C ILE A 69 -10.42 -2.10 0.18
N VAL A 70 -9.27 -2.52 -0.32
CA VAL A 70 -8.33 -1.66 -1.04
C VAL A 70 -8.17 -2.16 -2.46
N GLU A 71 -8.67 -1.36 -3.39
CA GLU A 71 -8.77 -1.68 -4.81
C GLU A 71 -7.76 -0.85 -5.59
N THR A 72 -6.97 -1.49 -6.44
CA THR A 72 -6.02 -0.80 -7.34
C THR A 72 -6.79 0.02 -8.38
N ASP A 73 -6.43 1.30 -8.50
CA ASP A 73 -6.95 2.23 -9.51
C ASP A 73 -6.22 2.10 -10.84
N THR A 74 -4.89 2.06 -10.80
CA THR A 74 -3.96 1.94 -11.93
C THR A 74 -2.54 1.63 -11.39
N PHE A 75 -1.52 1.71 -12.24
CA PHE A 75 -0.11 1.57 -11.86
C PHE A 75 0.36 2.61 -10.84
N GLY A 76 1.59 2.41 -10.34
CA GLY A 76 2.22 3.30 -9.36
C GLY A 76 1.59 3.19 -7.97
N SER A 77 1.04 2.02 -7.63
CA SER A 77 0.40 1.77 -6.33
C SER A 77 -0.74 2.76 -6.01
N ARG A 78 -1.47 3.20 -7.04
CA ARG A 78 -2.67 4.03 -6.89
C ARG A 78 -3.83 3.15 -6.46
N VAL A 79 -4.49 3.51 -5.38
CA VAL A 79 -5.55 2.70 -4.76
C VAL A 79 -6.73 3.54 -4.30
N ARG A 80 -7.91 2.92 -4.26
CA ARG A 80 -9.09 3.40 -3.55
C ARG A 80 -9.29 2.59 -2.27
N ILE A 81 -9.63 3.27 -1.18
CA ILE A 81 -9.82 2.65 0.14
C ILE A 81 -11.28 2.75 0.53
N LYS A 82 -11.95 1.61 0.67
CA LYS A 82 -13.37 1.48 1.01
C LYS A 82 -13.54 0.75 2.34
N GLY A 83 -14.40 1.23 3.22
CA GLY A 83 -14.81 0.49 4.42
C GLY A 83 -15.66 -0.71 4.01
N ALA A 84 -15.30 -1.92 4.44
CA ALA A 84 -16.04 -3.13 4.10
C ALA A 84 -17.46 -3.09 4.67
N GLU A 85 -17.59 -2.64 5.92
CA GLU A 85 -18.87 -2.56 6.63
C GLU A 85 -19.81 -1.51 6.04
N THR A 86 -19.33 -0.27 5.90
CA THR A 86 -20.17 0.87 5.51
C THR A 86 -20.28 1.10 4.01
N GLY A 87 -19.38 0.49 3.23
CA GLY A 87 -19.26 0.73 1.81
C GLY A 87 -18.79 2.14 1.41
N PHE A 88 -18.41 2.99 2.37
CA PHE A 88 -17.91 4.33 2.08
C PHE A 88 -16.43 4.33 1.71
N TYR A 89 -16.08 5.20 0.77
CA TYR A 89 -14.70 5.48 0.38
C TYR A 89 -14.09 6.56 1.26
N ILE A 90 -12.82 6.37 1.65
CA ILE A 90 -12.01 7.44 2.21
C ILE A 90 -11.58 8.35 1.07
N CYS A 91 -11.92 9.64 1.18
CA CYS A 91 -11.51 10.66 0.21
C CYS A 91 -11.01 11.91 0.95
N MET A 92 -10.35 12.81 0.23
CA MET A 92 -9.88 14.08 0.77
C MET A 92 -10.55 15.26 0.08
N ASN A 93 -11.03 16.24 0.83
CA ASN A 93 -11.61 17.44 0.23
C ASN A 93 -10.56 18.55 -0.01
N LYS A 94 -10.97 19.64 -0.69
CA LYS A 94 -10.11 20.80 -0.98
C LYS A 94 -9.53 21.53 0.24
N LYS A 95 -10.05 21.27 1.45
CA LYS A 95 -9.53 21.80 2.72
C LYS A 95 -8.55 20.84 3.40
N GLY A 96 -8.20 19.73 2.75
CA GLY A 96 -7.37 18.66 3.27
C GLY A 96 -8.05 17.79 4.33
N LYS A 97 -9.38 17.87 4.48
CA LYS A 97 -10.12 17.05 5.45
C LYS A 97 -10.46 15.69 4.84
N LEU A 98 -10.23 14.62 5.59
CA LEU A 98 -10.72 13.28 5.25
C LEU A 98 -12.25 13.22 5.39
N ILE A 99 -12.91 12.69 4.37
CA ILE A 99 -14.37 12.56 4.29
C ILE A 99 -14.75 11.16 3.76
N GLY A 100 -15.82 10.59 4.31
CA GLY A 100 -16.46 9.39 3.76
C GLY A 100 -17.41 9.75 2.62
N LYS A 101 -17.29 9.10 1.46
CA LYS A 101 -18.19 9.26 0.29
C LYS A 101 -18.75 7.91 -0.16
N SER A 102 -20.01 7.88 -0.58
CA SER A 102 -20.59 6.70 -1.25
C SER A 102 -20.02 6.50 -2.65
N ASN A 103 -19.80 7.59 -3.39
CA ASN A 103 -19.18 7.56 -4.72
C ASN A 103 -17.67 7.85 -4.63
N GLY A 104 -16.87 6.81 -4.89
CA GLY A 104 -15.41 6.83 -4.89
C GLY A 104 -14.74 7.09 -6.25
N ARG A 105 -15.49 7.40 -7.32
CA ARG A 105 -14.92 7.54 -8.68
C ARG A 105 -13.95 8.70 -8.86
N GLY A 106 -14.03 9.73 -8.01
CA GLY A 106 -13.21 10.93 -8.13
C GLY A 106 -11.74 10.68 -7.73
N LYS A 107 -10.81 11.41 -8.38
CA LYS A 107 -9.38 11.38 -8.05
C LYS A 107 -9.09 11.78 -6.60
N ASP A 108 -10.00 12.51 -5.95
CA ASP A 108 -9.96 12.86 -4.52
C ASP A 108 -10.05 11.64 -3.58
N CYS A 109 -10.51 10.49 -4.11
CA CYS A 109 -10.62 9.22 -3.40
C CYS A 109 -9.48 8.24 -3.73
N VAL A 110 -8.51 8.67 -4.56
CA VAL A 110 -7.36 7.87 -4.94
C VAL A 110 -6.15 8.29 -4.09
N PHE A 111 -5.43 7.31 -3.57
CA PHE A 111 -4.20 7.48 -2.82
C PHE A 111 -3.07 6.68 -3.46
N THR A 112 -1.87 7.22 -3.45
CA THR A 112 -0.64 6.49 -3.77
C THR A 112 -0.11 5.85 -2.49
N GLU A 113 -0.02 4.53 -2.47
CA GLU A 113 0.61 3.77 -1.40
C GLU A 113 2.14 3.82 -1.55
N ILE A 114 2.81 4.40 -0.56
CA ILE A 114 4.26 4.62 -0.56
C ILE A 114 4.87 3.81 0.58
N VAL A 115 5.89 3.01 0.26
CA VAL A 115 6.77 2.41 1.27
C VAL A 115 7.86 3.43 1.57
N LEU A 116 7.88 3.94 2.81
CA LEU A 116 8.86 4.90 3.25
C LEU A 116 10.19 4.23 3.58
N GLU A 117 11.26 5.02 3.62
CA GLU A 117 12.62 4.57 3.99
C GLU A 117 12.68 3.93 5.40
N ASN A 118 11.77 4.33 6.29
CA ASN A 118 11.65 3.76 7.63
C ASN A 118 10.74 2.52 7.70
N ASN A 119 10.42 1.92 6.55
CA ASN A 119 9.57 0.73 6.37
C ASN A 119 8.10 0.90 6.80
N TYR A 120 7.63 2.12 7.08
CA TYR A 120 6.20 2.40 7.26
C TYR A 120 5.53 2.69 5.92
N THR A 121 4.22 2.49 5.88
CA THR A 121 3.38 2.90 4.75
C THR A 121 2.92 4.35 4.93
N ALA A 122 2.95 5.13 3.86
CA ALA A 122 2.25 6.40 3.74
C ALA A 122 1.24 6.36 2.60
N LEU A 123 0.18 7.16 2.72
CA LEU A 123 -0.88 7.27 1.71
C LEU A 123 -1.01 8.73 1.29
N GLN A 124 -0.45 9.06 0.12
CA GLN A 124 -0.50 10.40 -0.45
C GLN A 124 -1.73 10.54 -1.34
N ASN A 125 -2.49 11.62 -1.24
CA ASN A 125 -3.67 11.81 -2.09
C ASN A 125 -3.26 12.11 -3.54
N ALA A 126 -3.89 11.46 -4.52
CA ALA A 126 -3.54 11.62 -5.93
C ALA A 126 -4.06 12.92 -6.57
N LYS A 127 -5.06 13.59 -5.95
CA LYS A 127 -5.57 14.89 -6.41
C LYS A 127 -4.81 16.05 -5.79
N TYR A 128 -4.48 15.95 -4.50
CA TYR A 128 -3.75 16.98 -3.76
C TYR A 128 -2.36 16.46 -3.42
N GLU A 129 -1.44 16.61 -4.37
CA GLU A 129 -0.05 16.18 -4.20
C GLU A 129 0.59 16.86 -2.98
N GLY A 130 1.44 16.11 -2.26
CA GLY A 130 2.02 16.54 -1.00
C GLY A 130 1.08 16.44 0.22
N TRP A 131 -0.20 16.10 0.05
CA TRP A 131 -1.11 15.86 1.17
C TRP A 131 -1.26 14.37 1.46
N TYR A 132 -1.11 14.02 2.73
CA TYR A 132 -1.13 12.63 3.18
C TYR A 132 -2.35 12.37 4.07
N MET A 133 -2.82 11.12 4.07
CA MET A 133 -3.69 10.63 5.13
C MET A 133 -2.93 10.70 6.45
N ALA A 134 -3.56 11.25 7.49
CA ALA A 134 -2.90 11.43 8.78
C ALA A 134 -3.87 11.43 9.94
N PHE A 135 -3.42 10.90 11.07
CA PHE A 135 -4.16 10.91 12.32
C PHE A 135 -3.26 11.33 13.48
N THR A 136 -3.84 12.10 14.39
CA THR A 136 -3.20 12.53 15.63
C THR A 136 -3.06 11.39 16.63
N ARG A 137 -2.32 11.61 17.72
CA ARG A 137 -2.20 10.66 18.84
C ARG A 137 -3.54 10.22 19.44
N LYS A 138 -4.56 11.09 19.41
CA LYS A 138 -5.93 10.77 19.87
C LYS A 138 -6.79 10.11 18.77
N GLY A 139 -6.20 9.70 17.65
CA GLY A 139 -6.89 9.10 16.51
C GLY A 139 -7.76 10.07 15.70
N ARG A 140 -7.69 11.37 15.96
CA ARG A 140 -8.46 12.37 15.19
C ARG A 140 -7.81 12.63 13.82
N PRO A 141 -8.58 12.77 12.73
CA PRO A 141 -8.04 13.14 11.43
C PRO A 141 -7.27 14.45 11.46
N ARG A 142 -6.10 14.49 10.81
CA ARG A 142 -5.33 15.71 10.60
C ARG A 142 -5.56 16.23 9.18
N LYS A 143 -5.57 17.56 9.01
CA LYS A 143 -5.72 18.20 7.70
C LYS A 143 -4.49 17.93 6.83
N GLY A 144 -4.68 17.49 5.60
CA GLY A 144 -3.64 17.22 4.61
C GLY A 144 -2.67 18.39 4.40
N SER A 145 -3.16 19.64 4.43
CA SER A 145 -2.31 20.84 4.33
C SER A 145 -1.25 20.96 5.43
N LYS A 146 -1.46 20.31 6.58
CA LYS A 146 -0.52 20.30 7.72
C LYS A 146 0.39 19.06 7.74
N THR A 147 0.25 18.17 6.77
CA THR A 147 1.01 16.92 6.72
C THR A 147 2.34 17.10 6.00
N ARG A 148 3.35 16.32 6.42
CA ARG A 148 4.65 16.17 5.77
C ARG A 148 5.08 14.71 5.90
N GLN A 149 5.80 14.20 4.91
CA GLN A 149 6.15 12.77 4.82
C GLN A 149 6.91 12.24 6.04
N HIS A 150 7.79 13.04 6.66
CA HIS A 150 8.59 12.61 7.81
C HIS A 150 7.79 12.53 9.13
N GLN A 151 6.55 13.03 9.17
CA GLN A 151 5.77 13.10 10.39
C GLN A 151 5.18 11.74 10.76
N ARG A 152 5.30 11.35 12.04
CA ARG A 152 4.74 10.06 12.51
C ARG A 152 3.25 9.88 12.24
N GLU A 153 2.50 10.97 12.17
CA GLU A 153 1.05 10.98 11.95
C GLU A 153 0.63 10.48 10.57
N VAL A 154 1.54 10.49 9.58
CA VAL A 154 1.30 9.94 8.23
C VAL A 154 1.77 8.50 8.07
N HIS A 155 2.34 7.90 9.11
CA HIS A 155 2.91 6.55 9.07
C HIS A 155 1.89 5.50 9.51
N PHE A 156 1.76 4.46 8.68
CA PHE A 156 0.83 3.35 8.88
C PHE A 156 1.51 2.00 8.73
N MET A 157 0.84 0.97 9.25
CA MET A 157 1.16 -0.43 9.00
C MET A 157 -0.08 -1.16 8.49
N LYS A 158 0.09 -1.99 7.46
CA LYS A 158 -0.97 -2.89 6.98
C LYS A 158 -1.01 -4.11 7.88
N ARG A 159 -2.16 -4.42 8.47
CA ARG A 159 -2.38 -5.59 9.34
C ARG A 159 -3.47 -6.48 8.77
N LEU A 160 -3.34 -7.79 8.96
CA LEU A 160 -4.39 -8.73 8.54
C LEU A 160 -5.68 -8.47 9.32
N PRO A 161 -6.87 -8.66 8.72
CA PRO A 161 -8.11 -8.66 9.46
C PRO A 161 -8.13 -9.79 10.50
N LYS A 162 -8.65 -9.52 11.69
CA LYS A 162 -8.82 -10.57 12.72
C LYS A 162 -9.77 -11.65 12.19
N GLY A 163 -9.46 -12.93 12.42
CA GLY A 163 -10.23 -14.06 11.88
C GLY A 163 -9.79 -14.52 10.48
N HIS A 164 -8.99 -13.73 9.74
CA HIS A 164 -8.18 -14.24 8.64
C HIS A 164 -6.93 -14.94 9.21
N GLN A 165 -7.14 -15.97 10.04
CA GLN A 165 -6.14 -17.02 10.12
C GLN A 165 -6.15 -17.65 8.74
N THR A 166 -5.03 -17.60 8.04
CA THR A 166 -4.88 -18.37 6.82
C THR A 166 -5.27 -19.81 7.17
N THR A 167 -6.32 -20.33 6.54
CA THR A 167 -6.56 -21.77 6.46
C THR A 167 -5.54 -22.45 5.55
N GLU A 168 -4.50 -21.74 5.10
CA GLU A 168 -3.22 -22.37 4.87
C GLU A 168 -2.71 -22.79 6.26
N PRO A 169 -2.62 -24.09 6.56
CA PRO A 169 -1.77 -24.52 7.66
C PRO A 169 -0.46 -23.78 7.42
N HIS A 170 0.12 -23.16 8.44
CA HIS A 170 1.54 -22.85 8.37
C HIS A 170 2.20 -24.14 7.87
N ARG A 171 2.54 -24.21 6.57
CA ARG A 171 3.48 -25.21 6.09
C ARG A 171 4.70 -24.83 6.88
N ARG A 172 4.91 -25.58 7.97
CA ARG A 172 6.16 -25.61 8.70
C ARG A 172 7.20 -25.57 7.60
N PHE A 173 8.08 -24.57 7.62
CA PHE A 173 9.17 -24.54 6.67
C PHE A 173 9.88 -25.89 6.80
N GLU A 174 9.62 -26.79 5.87
CA GLU A 174 10.36 -28.03 5.74
C GLU A 174 11.70 -27.58 5.21
N PHE A 175 12.67 -27.51 6.11
CA PHE A 175 14.06 -27.45 5.71
C PHE A 175 14.30 -28.73 4.90
N ILE A 176 14.27 -28.60 3.57
CA ILE A 176 14.80 -29.63 2.70
C ILE A 176 16.28 -29.70 3.05
N ASN A 177 16.64 -30.69 3.87
CA ASN A 177 18.02 -31.02 4.14
C ASN A 177 18.62 -31.52 2.83
N TYR A 178 19.08 -30.59 1.98
CA TYR A 178 19.96 -30.94 0.89
C TYR A 178 21.19 -31.60 1.53
N PRO A 179 21.52 -32.85 1.19
CA PRO A 179 22.75 -33.44 1.65
C PRO A 179 23.88 -32.52 1.20
N PHE A 180 24.68 -32.08 2.17
CA PHE A 180 25.83 -31.25 1.95
C PHE A 180 26.79 -32.02 1.05
N ASN A 181 26.68 -31.83 -0.28
CA ASN A 181 27.68 -32.36 -1.19
C ASN A 181 28.99 -31.70 -0.80
N ARG A 182 29.88 -32.51 -0.21
CA ARG A 182 31.24 -32.12 0.13
C ARG A 182 31.81 -31.42 -1.07
N ARG A 183 32.14 -30.12 -0.91
CA ARG A 183 32.90 -29.33 -1.88
C ARG A 183 33.95 -30.21 -2.53
N SER A 184 33.89 -30.34 -3.85
CA SER A 184 35.03 -30.87 -4.60
C SER A 184 36.26 -30.06 -4.22
N LYS A 185 37.31 -30.76 -3.78
CA LYS A 185 38.63 -30.17 -3.56
C LYS A 185 39.02 -29.46 -4.85
N ARG A 186 38.97 -28.13 -4.85
CA ARG A 186 39.60 -27.33 -5.90
C ARG A 186 41.10 -27.48 -5.70
N THR A 187 41.72 -28.20 -6.63
CA THR A 187 43.17 -28.37 -6.77
C THR A 187 43.85 -27.00 -6.73
N ARG A 188 44.71 -26.78 -5.73
CA ARG A 188 45.72 -25.71 -5.78
C ARG A 188 46.80 -26.21 -6.74
N TYR A 189 46.83 -25.65 -7.95
CA TYR A 189 48.00 -25.76 -8.81
C TYR A 189 49.09 -24.86 -8.21
N SER A 190 50.12 -25.46 -7.65
CA SER A 190 51.33 -24.74 -7.25
C SER A 190 52.15 -24.45 -8.50
N SER A 191 52.25 -23.19 -8.91
CA SER A 191 53.35 -22.74 -9.75
C SER A 191 54.49 -22.30 -8.83
N GLN A 192 55.53 -23.11 -8.71
CA GLN A 192 56.85 -22.63 -8.30
C GLN A 192 57.75 -22.51 -9.53
N ARG A 193 58.66 -21.54 -9.42
CA ARG A 193 59.72 -21.16 -10.37
C ARG A 193 60.50 -22.33 -10.93
#